data_AF-A0A2E8VVW4-F1
#
_entry.id   AF-A0A2E8VVW4-F1
#
_cell.length_a   1.000
_cell.length_b   1.000
_cell.length_c   1.000
_cell.angle_alpha   90.00
_cell.angle_beta   90.00
_cell.angle_gamma   90.00
#
_symmetry.space_group_name_H-M   'P 1'
#
loop_
_entity.id
_entity.type
_entity.pdbx_description
1 polymer ?
#
loop_
_entity_poly.entity_id
_entity_poly.type
_entity_poly.pdbx_seq_one_letter_code
_entity_poly.pdbx_strand_id
1 'polypeptide(L)'
;MSGLIRTGSIALLPPEVTKNGEDHEVPLFGKSREIILRILEIVEDLQHKHSWLPEIEYVFVQTGGMKKTLGKPLTQVTNKTWRAAMKNAGIKKGTRFHDLRHTFATMHKRAGTADSDLQTLG
;
A
#
# COMPACT_ATOMS: atom_id res chain seq x y z
N MET A 1 3.53 -7.40 19.44
CA MET A 1 4.74 -6.91 18.75
C MET A 1 4.27 -6.21 17.49
N SER A 2 4.09 -4.89 17.57
CA SER A 2 3.54 -4.05 16.48
C SER A 2 4.70 -3.61 15.59
N GLY A 3 5.00 -4.43 14.57
CA GLY A 3 6.17 -4.35 13.71
C GLY A 3 6.05 -3.35 12.56
N LEU A 4 5.20 -2.32 12.65
CA LEU A 4 5.30 -1.23 11.67
C LEU A 4 6.37 -0.25 12.13
N ILE A 5 7.58 -0.53 11.67
CA ILE A 5 8.77 0.32 11.66
C ILE A 5 8.39 1.81 11.56
N ARG A 6 8.51 2.52 12.69
CA ARG A 6 8.32 3.99 12.84
C ARG A 6 9.21 4.87 11.96
N THR A 7 10.06 4.31 11.10
CA THR A 7 10.99 5.07 10.24
C THR A 7 10.53 5.23 8.79
N GLY A 8 9.37 4.64 8.40
CA GLY A 8 8.77 4.82 7.07
C GLY A 8 9.67 4.40 5.90
N SER A 9 10.73 3.64 6.16
CA SER A 9 11.78 3.30 5.19
C SER A 9 11.72 1.81 4.78
N ILE A 10 11.02 0.98 5.55
CA ILE A 10 10.83 -0.45 5.28
C ILE A 10 9.37 -0.77 5.64
N ALA A 11 8.70 -1.54 4.78
CA ALA A 11 7.44 -2.18 5.09
C ALA A 11 7.70 -3.63 5.49
N LEU A 12 7.32 -4.00 6.72
CA LEU A 12 7.39 -5.39 7.19
C LEU A 12 6.05 -6.07 6.99
N LEU A 13 6.08 -7.24 6.36
CA LEU A 13 4.96 -8.17 6.34
C LEU A 13 5.28 -9.33 7.28
N PRO A 14 4.53 -9.49 8.39
CA PRO A 14 4.79 -10.56 9.35
C PRO A 14 4.55 -11.94 8.73
N PRO A 15 5.15 -12.98 9.31
CA PRO A 15 5.17 -14.32 8.72
C PRO A 15 3.77 -14.96 8.70
N GLU A 16 2.87 -14.44 9.54
CA GLU A 16 1.46 -14.84 9.62
C GLU A 16 0.67 -14.56 8.33
N VAL A 17 1.12 -13.58 7.54
CA VAL A 17 0.48 -13.19 6.27
C VAL A 17 1.29 -13.58 5.04
N THR A 18 2.53 -14.05 5.20
CA THR A 18 3.37 -14.51 4.09
C THR A 18 3.14 -16.00 3.85
N LYS A 19 3.14 -16.42 2.59
CA LYS A 19 2.92 -17.84 2.22
C LYS A 19 4.07 -18.76 2.67
N ASN A 20 5.23 -18.18 2.97
CA ASN A 20 6.45 -18.90 3.29
C ASN A 20 6.72 -18.95 4.80
N GLY A 21 5.90 -18.29 5.63
CA GLY A 21 6.10 -18.25 7.08
C GLY A 21 7.35 -17.48 7.52
N GLU A 22 7.91 -16.65 6.64
CA GLU A 22 9.08 -15.81 6.89
C GLU A 22 8.70 -14.33 6.82
N ASP A 23 9.43 -13.50 7.56
CA ASP A 23 9.31 -12.05 7.47
C ASP A 23 9.66 -11.60 6.06
N HIS A 24 8.80 -10.77 5.47
CA HIS A 24 9.06 -10.20 4.15
C HIS A 24 9.23 -8.69 4.29
N GLU A 25 10.46 -8.23 4.12
CA GLU A 25 10.83 -6.82 4.19
C GLU A 25 10.86 -6.22 2.80
N VAL A 26 10.06 -5.18 2.57
CA VAL A 26 10.08 -4.42 1.33
C VAL A 26 10.65 -3.04 1.61
N PRO A 27 11.83 -2.69 1.07
CA PRO A 27 12.40 -1.37 1.30
C PRO A 27 11.61 -0.31 0.53
N LEU A 28 11.33 0.80 1.19
CA LEU A 28 10.54 1.92 0.66
C LEU A 28 11.49 3.07 0.29
N PHE A 29 11.54 3.40 -1.00
CA PHE A 29 12.42 4.45 -1.53
C PHE A 29 11.65 5.51 -2.31
N GLY A 30 12.18 6.74 -2.28
CA GLY A 30 11.66 7.87 -3.04
C GLY A 30 10.14 8.06 -2.88
N LYS A 31 9.41 7.97 -3.99
CA LYS A 31 7.97 8.22 -4.02
C LYS A 31 7.17 7.27 -3.13
N SER A 32 7.57 6.00 -2.96
CA SER A 32 6.82 5.07 -2.11
C SER A 32 6.91 5.48 -0.64
N ARG A 33 8.11 5.85 -0.17
CA ARG A 33 8.31 6.40 1.18
C ARG A 33 7.50 7.67 1.42
N GLU A 34 7.53 8.62 0.48
CA GLU A 34 6.74 9.86 0.58
C GLU A 34 5.23 9.58 0.71
N ILE A 35 4.72 8.62 -0.07
CA ILE A 35 3.31 8.21 0.01
C ILE A 35 2.99 7.61 1.37
N ILE A 36 3.84 6.72 1.90
CA ILE A 36 3.60 6.09 3.19
C ILE A 36 3.63 7.12 4.32
N LEU A 37 4.62 8.02 4.34
CA LEU A 37 4.70 9.09 5.33
C LEU A 37 3.46 9.98 5.31
N ARG A 38 3.02 10.41 4.12
CA ARG A 38 1.81 11.20 3.95
C ARG A 38 0.57 10.47 4.47
N ILE A 39 0.48 9.16 4.28
CA ILE A 39 -0.66 8.38 4.75
C ILE A 39 -0.64 8.26 6.27
N LEU A 40 0.53 8.07 6.88
CA LEU A 40 0.66 8.05 8.34
C LEU A 40 0.21 9.38 8.95
N GLU A 41 0.61 10.51 8.38
CA GLU A 41 0.12 11.84 8.79
C GLU A 41 -1.41 11.93 8.70
N ILE A 42 -2.01 11.44 7.61
CA ILE A 42 -3.48 11.43 7.44
C ILE A 42 -4.15 10.55 8.51
N VAL A 43 -3.56 9.41 8.85
CA VAL A 43 -4.10 8.50 9.88
C VAL A 43 -4.04 9.14 11.26
N GLU A 44 -2.92 9.80 11.59
CA GLU A 44 -2.75 10.53 12.85
C GLU A 44 -3.77 11.67 12.96
N ASP A 45 -3.88 12.48 11.91
CA ASP A 45 -4.90 13.53 11.80
C ASP A 45 -6.32 13.00 11.97
N LEU A 46 -6.60 11.82 11.42
CA LEU A 46 -7.91 11.20 11.48
C LEU A 46 -8.25 10.76 12.91
N GLN A 47 -7.29 10.18 13.64
CA GLN A 47 -7.45 9.81 15.05
C GLN A 47 -7.60 11.06 15.93
N HIS A 48 -6.83 12.13 15.67
CA HIS A 48 -6.96 13.39 16.41
C HIS A 48 -8.31 14.07 16.20
N LYS A 49 -8.79 14.14 14.96
CA LYS A 49 -10.10 14.75 14.63
C LYS A 49 -11.29 13.92 15.11
N HIS A 50 -11.10 12.61 15.27
CA HIS A 50 -12.15 11.69 15.65
C HIS A 50 -11.68 10.79 16.79
N SER A 51 -11.61 11.37 17.99
CA SER A 51 -11.24 10.67 19.23
C SER A 51 -12.14 9.48 19.59
N TRP A 52 -13.31 9.34 18.95
CA TRP A 52 -14.20 8.19 19.10
C TRP A 52 -13.82 7.00 18.20
N LEU A 53 -12.89 7.18 17.25
CA LEU A 53 -12.38 6.07 16.44
C LEU A 53 -11.48 5.18 17.31
N PRO A 54 -11.56 3.84 17.15
CA PRO A 54 -10.56 2.96 17.73
C PRO A 54 -9.19 3.23 17.12
N GLU A 55 -8.14 2.76 17.79
CA GLU A 55 -6.78 2.81 17.28
C GLU A 55 -6.72 2.18 15.87
N ILE A 56 -6.13 2.92 14.93
CA ILE A 56 -6.00 2.50 13.54
C ILE A 56 -4.67 1.80 13.37
N GLU A 57 -4.70 0.49 13.22
CA GLU A 57 -3.52 -0.36 13.04
C GLU A 57 -3.01 -0.38 11.58
N TYR A 58 -3.88 -0.08 10.61
CA TYR A 58 -3.58 -0.21 9.19
C TYR A 58 -3.04 1.09 8.59
N VAL A 59 -2.11 0.97 7.64
CA VAL A 59 -1.62 2.13 6.87
C VAL A 59 -2.70 2.61 5.89
N PHE A 60 -3.24 1.71 5.06
CA PHE A 60 -4.23 2.06 4.04
C PHE A 60 -5.65 1.94 4.58
N VAL A 61 -6.21 3.05 5.04
CA VAL A 61 -7.59 3.11 5.57
C VAL A 61 -8.53 3.98 4.75
N GLN A 62 -9.81 3.78 4.97
CA GLN A 62 -10.85 4.62 4.40
C GLN A 62 -10.94 5.95 5.15
N THR A 63 -10.73 7.04 4.41
CA THR A 63 -10.72 8.42 4.92
C THR A 63 -11.95 9.22 4.48
N GLY A 64 -12.94 8.57 3.86
CA GLY A 64 -14.15 9.22 3.36
C GLY A 64 -15.13 9.62 4.48
N GLY A 65 -16.09 10.50 4.18
CA GLY A 65 -16.99 11.06 5.20
C GLY A 65 -18.02 10.11 5.83
N MET A 66 -18.01 8.81 5.52
CA MET A 66 -18.98 7.86 6.08
C MET A 66 -18.49 7.34 7.44
N LYS A 67 -19.16 7.75 8.52
CA LYS A 67 -18.83 7.37 9.90
C LYS A 67 -18.63 5.86 10.10
N LYS A 68 -19.41 5.01 9.44
CA LYS A 68 -19.35 3.54 9.56
C LYS A 68 -18.05 2.93 9.01
N THR A 69 -17.43 3.55 8.02
CA THR A 69 -16.27 2.99 7.32
C THR A 69 -14.98 3.75 7.59
N LEU A 70 -15.07 4.94 8.18
CA LEU A 70 -13.94 5.76 8.58
C LEU A 70 -12.94 4.97 9.45
N GLY A 71 -11.66 5.04 9.09
CA GLY A 71 -10.58 4.35 9.80
C GLY A 71 -10.50 2.84 9.57
N LYS A 72 -11.44 2.24 8.81
CA LYS A 72 -11.38 0.82 8.47
C LYS A 72 -10.40 0.55 7.32
N PRO A 73 -9.77 -0.63 7.26
CA PRO A 73 -8.86 -0.98 6.19
C PRO A 73 -9.54 -0.90 4.81
N LEU A 74 -8.76 -0.51 3.81
CA LEU A 74 -9.20 -0.53 2.43
C LEU A 74 -9.24 -1.97 1.91
N THR A 75 -10.43 -2.55 1.81
CA THR A 75 -10.61 -3.93 1.34
C THR A 75 -10.69 -4.07 -0.18
N GLN A 76 -11.02 -2.99 -0.89
CA GLN A 76 -11.19 -2.99 -2.34
C GLN A 76 -10.32 -1.93 -3.01
N VAL A 77 -9.27 -2.39 -3.67
CA VAL A 77 -8.33 -1.54 -4.41
C VAL A 77 -8.92 -1.03 -5.73
N THR A 78 -9.70 -1.86 -6.43
CA THR A 78 -10.33 -1.53 -7.72
C THR A 78 -11.68 -0.82 -7.52
N ASN A 79 -11.67 0.30 -6.80
CA ASN A 79 -12.86 1.09 -6.49
C ASN A 79 -13.12 2.20 -7.53
N LYS A 80 -14.03 3.15 -7.23
CA LYS A 80 -14.37 4.27 -8.12
C LYS A 80 -13.18 5.20 -8.35
N THR A 81 -12.40 5.48 -7.31
CA THR A 81 -11.19 6.32 -7.36
C THR A 81 -10.14 5.71 -8.29
N TRP A 82 -9.90 4.40 -8.18
CA TRP A 82 -9.03 3.67 -9.10
C TRP A 82 -9.46 3.82 -10.56
N ARG A 83 -10.75 3.57 -10.87
CA ARG A 83 -11.27 3.70 -12.24
C ARG A 83 -11.16 5.12 -12.79
N ALA A 84 -11.38 6.13 -11.95
CA ALA A 84 -11.23 7.53 -12.33
C ALA A 84 -9.76 7.87 -12.62
N ALA A 85 -8.83 7.42 -11.77
CA ALA A 85 -7.40 7.61 -11.98
C ALA A 85 -6.93 6.97 -13.30
N MET A 86 -7.38 5.74 -13.59
CA MET A 86 -7.07 5.05 -14.86
C MET A 86 -7.58 5.82 -16.07
N LYS A 87 -8.81 6.36 -16.00
CA LYS A 87 -9.38 7.20 -17.07
C LYS A 87 -8.57 8.48 -17.27
N ASN A 88 -8.21 9.17 -16.18
CA ASN A 88 -7.45 10.41 -16.22
C ASN A 88 -6.03 10.21 -16.76
N ALA A 89 -5.43 9.04 -16.49
CA ALA A 89 -4.13 8.65 -17.01
C ALA A 89 -4.17 8.11 -18.45
N GLY A 90 -5.35 8.04 -19.08
CA GLY A 90 -5.52 7.51 -20.44
C GLY A 90 -5.28 6.00 -20.56
N ILE A 91 -5.34 5.25 -19.45
CA ILE A 91 -5.08 3.81 -19.45
C ILE A 91 -6.31 3.05 -19.95
N LYS A 92 -6.09 1.99 -20.74
CA LYS A 92 -7.13 1.19 -21.38
C LYS A 92 -8.17 0.67 -20.37
N LYS A 93 -9.45 0.81 -20.73
CA LYS A 93 -10.55 0.21 -19.97
C LYS A 93 -10.38 -1.32 -19.92
N GLY A 94 -10.44 -1.89 -18.72
CA GLY A 94 -10.28 -3.32 -18.49
C GLY A 94 -8.90 -3.72 -17.95
N THR A 95 -7.93 -2.79 -17.85
CA THR A 95 -6.68 -3.04 -17.13
C THR A 95 -6.96 -3.38 -15.66
N ARG A 96 -6.37 -4.48 -15.22
CA ARG A 96 -6.54 -5.07 -13.88
C ARG A 96 -5.40 -4.60 -12.99
N PHE A 97 -5.65 -4.59 -11.69
CA PHE A 97 -4.61 -4.17 -10.72
C PHE A 97 -3.35 -5.04 -10.83
N HIS A 98 -3.48 -6.35 -11.07
CA HIS A 98 -2.33 -7.23 -11.21
C HIS A 98 -1.50 -6.97 -12.49
N ASP A 99 -2.08 -6.34 -13.51
CA ASP A 99 -1.31 -5.94 -14.71
C ASP A 99 -0.26 -4.87 -14.34
N LEU A 100 -0.50 -4.08 -13.26
CA LEU A 100 0.52 -3.19 -12.70
C LEU A 100 1.69 -3.95 -12.08
N ARG A 101 1.42 -5.06 -11.38
CA ARG A 101 2.49 -5.90 -10.80
C ARG A 101 3.36 -6.51 -11.91
N HIS A 102 2.76 -6.95 -13.01
CA HIS A 102 3.52 -7.39 -14.19
C HIS A 102 4.34 -6.26 -14.83
N THR A 103 3.79 -5.04 -14.85
CA THR A 103 4.51 -3.86 -15.34
C THR A 103 5.74 -3.57 -14.46
N PHE A 104 5.58 -3.60 -13.14
CA PHE A 104 6.68 -3.45 -12.17
C PHE A 104 7.78 -4.50 -12.40
N ALA A 105 7.41 -5.78 -12.47
CA ALA A 105 8.37 -6.85 -12.73
C ALA A 105 9.08 -6.68 -14.09
N THR A 106 8.35 -6.28 -15.13
CA THR A 106 8.92 -6.05 -16.46
C THR A 106 9.88 -4.86 -16.47
N MET A 107 9.57 -3.77 -15.76
CA MET A 107 10.47 -2.62 -15.62
C MET A 107 11.76 -2.99 -14.91
N HIS A 108 11.70 -3.78 -13.84
CA HIS A 108 12.87 -4.30 -13.15
C HIS A 108 13.72 -5.22 -14.03
N LYS A 109 13.10 -6.17 -14.77
CA LYS A 109 13.83 -7.01 -15.73
C LYS A 109 14.54 -6.17 -16.79
N ARG A 110 13.87 -5.13 -17.30
CA ARG A 110 14.47 -4.19 -18.28
C ARG A 110 15.61 -3.36 -17.70
N ALA A 111 15.58 -3.07 -16.40
CA ALA A 111 16.66 -2.41 -15.68
C ALA A 111 17.82 -3.36 -15.30
N GLY A 112 17.73 -4.65 -15.64
CA GLY A 112 18.75 -5.65 -15.36
C GLY A 112 18.71 -6.25 -13.96
N THR A 113 17.61 -6.08 -13.21
CA THR A 113 17.43 -6.75 -11.91
C THR A 113 17.37 -8.27 -12.11
N ALA A 114 18.11 -9.03 -11.30
CA ALA A 114 18.11 -10.48 -11.36
C ALA A 114 16.74 -11.06 -10.96
N ASP A 115 16.39 -12.22 -11.51
CA ASP A 115 15.10 -12.87 -11.24
C ASP A 115 14.96 -13.32 -9.77
N SER A 116 16.08 -13.61 -9.09
CA SER A 116 16.10 -13.90 -7.65
C SER A 116 15.65 -12.69 -6.83
N ASP A 117 16.18 -11.51 -7.17
CA ASP A 117 15.90 -10.27 -6.43
C ASP A 117 14.46 -9.79 -6.68
N LEU A 118 13.94 -10.07 -7.88
CA LEU A 118 12.54 -9.81 -8.22
C LEU A 118 11.55 -10.63 -7.40
N GLN A 119 11.89 -11.88 -7.03
CA GLN A 119 11.06 -12.69 -6.12
C GLN A 119 11.09 -12.14 -4.69
N THR A 120 12.20 -11.54 -4.28
CA THR A 120 12.33 -10.89 -2.97
C THR A 120 11.63 -9.52 -2.92
N LEU A 121 11.49 -8.82 -4.05
CA LEU A 121 10.79 -7.53 -4.11
C LEU A 121 9.28 -7.64 -4.35
N GLY A 122 8.78 -8.83 -4.70
CA GLY A 122 7.53 -9.00 -5.44
C GLY A 122 6.59 -10.08 -4.95
#